data_AF-A0AAN4YNT8-F1
#
_entry.id   AF-A0AAN4YNT8-F1
#
_cell.length_a   1.000
_cell.length_b   1.000
_cell.length_c   1.000
_cell.angle_alpha   90.00
_cell.angle_beta   90.00
_cell.angle_gamma   90.00
#
_symmetry.space_group_name_H-M   'P 1'
#
loop_
_entity.id
_entity.type
_entity.pdbx_description
1 polymer ?
#
loop_
_entity_poly.entity_id
_entity_poly.type
_entity_poly.pdbx_seq_one_letter_code
_entity_poly.pdbx_strand_id
1 'polypeptide(L)'
;MNDIHAPNAILLEYLEDTEELNCVNYSGDRLQAAIVGLREIHSALIHHRDVYPKNILIVRGPPERVVWIDFDVAMTFDSTKPMGYQADEHCDFEIELVKSFGRLLVCSNPVLIFNGV
;
A
#
# COMPACT_ATOMS: atom_id res chain seq x y z
N MET A 1 -32.32 -1.09 -19.08
CA MET A 1 -30.98 -1.52 -18.64
C MET A 1 -31.22 -2.54 -17.54
N ASN A 2 -31.37 -3.82 -17.92
CA ASN A 2 -31.69 -4.92 -17.00
C ASN A 2 -30.55 -5.92 -17.11
N ASP A 3 -29.45 -5.66 -16.41
CA ASP A 3 -28.44 -6.68 -16.20
C ASP A 3 -28.98 -7.67 -15.17
N ILE A 4 -29.05 -8.95 -15.54
CA ILE A 4 -29.56 -10.04 -14.71
C ILE A 4 -28.48 -10.62 -13.79
N HIS A 5 -27.22 -10.26 -14.01
CA HIS A 5 -26.08 -10.74 -13.24
C HIS A 5 -25.56 -9.66 -12.31
N ALA A 6 -25.03 -10.09 -11.16
CA ALA A 6 -24.31 -9.18 -10.29
C ALA A 6 -23.01 -8.72 -10.99
N PRO A 7 -22.55 -7.48 -10.75
CA PRO A 7 -21.23 -7.05 -11.19
C PRO A 7 -20.17 -8.04 -10.70
N ASN A 8 -19.30 -8.49 -11.60
CA ASN A 8 -18.32 -9.55 -11.31
C ASN A 8 -16.87 -9.17 -11.65
N ALA A 9 -16.65 -8.00 -12.24
CA ALA A 9 -15.33 -7.51 -12.61
C ALA A 9 -15.28 -5.98 -12.61
N ILE A 10 -14.10 -5.45 -12.35
CA ILE A 10 -13.76 -4.04 -12.51
C ILE A 10 -12.63 -3.97 -13.53
N LEU A 11 -12.78 -3.12 -14.55
CA LEU A 11 -11.72 -2.82 -15.50
C LEU A 11 -10.93 -1.62 -15.00
N LEU A 12 -9.62 -1.79 -14.80
CA LEU A 12 -8.70 -0.76 -14.32
C LEU A 12 -7.67 -0.41 -15.40
N GLU A 13 -6.86 0.62 -15.14
CA GLU A 13 -5.68 0.90 -15.98
C GLU A 13 -4.74 -0.31 -16.02
N TYR A 14 -4.12 -0.55 -17.18
CA TYR A 14 -3.03 -1.51 -17.28
C TYR A 14 -1.73 -0.84 -16.85
N LEU A 15 -1.10 -1.37 -15.80
CA LEU A 15 0.19 -0.91 -15.32
C LEU A 15 1.28 -1.81 -15.93
N GLU A 16 2.05 -1.26 -16.85
CA GLU A 16 3.15 -1.99 -17.52
C GLU A 16 4.39 -2.08 -16.61
N ASP A 17 5.14 -3.17 -16.73
CA ASP A 17 6.42 -3.39 -16.03
C ASP A 17 6.36 -3.17 -14.50
N THR A 18 5.29 -3.69 -13.88
CA THR A 18 5.10 -3.59 -12.43
C THR A 18 5.69 -4.76 -11.68
N GLU A 19 6.30 -4.45 -10.54
CA GLU A 19 6.76 -5.43 -9.56
C GLU A 19 6.16 -5.11 -8.19
N GLU A 20 5.81 -6.13 -7.41
CA GLU A 20 5.53 -5.96 -5.98
C GLU A 20 6.76 -5.40 -5.25
N LEU A 21 6.54 -4.56 -4.23
CA LEU A 21 7.61 -4.10 -3.37
C LEU A 21 8.27 -5.29 -2.66
N ASN A 22 9.58 -5.39 -2.75
CA ASN A 22 10.36 -6.51 -2.21
C ASN A 22 11.77 -6.06 -1.79
N CYS A 23 12.61 -6.97 -1.31
CA CYS A 23 13.94 -6.63 -0.78
C CYS A 23 14.96 -6.21 -1.84
N VAL A 24 14.70 -6.51 -3.12
CA VAL A 24 15.57 -6.16 -4.25
C VAL A 24 15.22 -4.76 -4.78
N ASN A 25 13.93 -4.46 -4.91
CA ASN A 25 13.45 -3.16 -5.38
C ASN A 25 13.09 -2.19 -4.23
N TYR A 26 13.47 -2.48 -2.99
CA TYR A 26 13.25 -1.55 -1.90
C TYR A 26 14.10 -0.27 -2.06
N SER A 27 13.51 0.89 -1.76
CA SER A 27 14.24 2.13 -1.49
C SER A 27 13.51 2.96 -0.42
N GLY A 28 14.23 3.87 0.24
CA GLY A 28 13.63 4.80 1.20
C GLY A 28 12.55 5.67 0.57
N ASP A 29 12.77 6.13 -0.67
CA ASP A 29 11.82 6.98 -1.40
C ASP A 29 10.54 6.20 -1.75
N ARG A 30 10.65 4.92 -2.16
CA ARG A 30 9.50 4.06 -2.42
C ARG A 30 8.68 3.80 -1.17
N LEU A 31 9.34 3.53 -0.03
CA LEU A 31 8.66 3.37 1.25
C LEU A 31 7.95 4.67 1.66
N GLN A 32 8.61 5.81 1.50
CA GLN A 32 8.02 7.10 1.82
C GLN A 32 6.80 7.41 0.94
N ALA A 33 6.87 7.09 -0.36
CA ALA A 33 5.75 7.21 -1.27
C ALA A 33 4.59 6.27 -0.89
N ALA A 34 4.88 5.02 -0.49
CA ALA A 34 3.86 4.09 0.02
C ALA A 34 3.16 4.62 1.27
N ILE A 35 3.92 5.18 2.24
CA ILE A 35 3.38 5.80 3.46
C ILE A 35 2.49 7.00 3.13
N VAL A 36 2.91 7.86 2.19
CA VAL A 36 2.08 8.98 1.73
C VAL A 36 0.79 8.46 1.11
N GLY A 37 0.86 7.49 0.20
CA GLY A 37 -0.32 6.88 -0.42
C GLY A 37 -1.28 6.27 0.61
N LEU A 38 -0.76 5.59 1.63
CA LEU A 38 -1.58 5.01 2.70
C LEU A 38 -2.28 6.08 3.55
N ARG A 39 -1.61 7.21 3.82
CA ARG A 39 -2.24 8.36 4.49
C ARG A 39 -3.35 8.99 3.66
N GLU A 40 -3.22 9.03 2.34
CA GLU A 40 -4.29 9.49 1.46
C GLU A 40 -5.49 8.52 1.49
N ILE A 41 -5.24 7.21 1.52
CA ILE A 41 -6.28 6.18 1.71
C ILE A 41 -7.01 6.39 3.05
N HIS A 42 -6.28 6.60 4.15
CA HIS A 42 -6.86 6.90 5.47
C HIS A 42 -7.64 8.22 5.46
N SER A 43 -7.12 9.26 4.81
CA SER A 43 -7.78 10.57 4.68
C SER A 43 -9.08 10.49 3.87
N ALA A 44 -9.18 9.53 2.95
CA ALA A 44 -10.40 9.18 2.24
C ALA A 44 -11.39 8.32 3.07
N LEU A 45 -11.11 8.14 4.37
CA LEU A 45 -11.90 7.35 5.31
C LEU A 45 -11.94 5.85 4.96
N ILE A 46 -10.84 5.34 4.41
CA ILE A 46 -10.67 3.93 4.05
C ILE A 46 -9.54 3.36 4.91
N HIS A 47 -9.78 2.20 5.51
CA HIS A 47 -8.78 1.39 6.17
C HIS A 47 -8.52 0.15 5.31
N HIS A 48 -7.27 -0.05 4.88
CA HIS A 48 -6.97 -1.00 3.80
C HIS A 48 -7.05 -2.47 4.26
N ARG A 49 -6.62 -2.74 5.49
CA ARG A 49 -6.59 -4.02 6.21
C ARG A 49 -5.65 -5.11 5.68
N ASP A 50 -4.97 -4.87 4.56
CA ASP A 50 -3.94 -5.75 4.00
C ASP A 50 -2.80 -4.92 3.39
N VAL A 51 -2.00 -4.31 4.26
CA VAL A 51 -0.94 -3.37 3.86
C VAL A 51 0.40 -4.04 3.56
N TYR A 52 0.42 -5.35 3.31
CA TYR A 52 1.67 -6.08 3.06
C TYR A 52 2.29 -5.72 1.69
N PRO A 53 3.61 -5.91 1.50
CA PRO A 53 4.30 -5.48 0.27
C PRO A 53 3.73 -6.03 -1.04
N LYS A 54 3.07 -7.20 -1.02
CA LYS A 54 2.36 -7.78 -2.18
C LYS A 54 1.29 -6.85 -2.77
N ASN A 55 0.75 -5.94 -1.96
CA ASN A 55 -0.30 -5.00 -2.35
C ASN A 55 0.26 -3.60 -2.69
N ILE A 56 1.59 -3.48 -2.79
CA ILE A 56 2.29 -2.26 -3.18
C ILE A 56 3.04 -2.55 -4.48
N LEU A 57 2.57 -1.98 -5.58
CA LEU A 57 3.22 -2.10 -6.88
C LEU A 57 4.16 -0.93 -7.16
N ILE A 58 5.34 -1.24 -7.68
CA ILE A 58 6.30 -0.29 -8.24
C ILE A 58 6.12 -0.30 -9.76
N VAL A 59 5.62 0.79 -10.31
CA VAL A 59 5.46 0.99 -11.75
C VAL A 59 6.68 1.75 -12.26
N ARG A 60 7.52 1.08 -13.06
CA ARG A 60 8.75 1.66 -13.61
C ARG A 60 8.43 2.72 -14.67
N GLY A 61 9.30 3.72 -14.79
CA GLY A 61 9.20 4.76 -15.82
C GLY A 61 9.47 6.17 -15.27
N PRO A 62 9.56 7.20 -16.12
CA PRO A 62 9.63 8.60 -15.69
C PRO A 62 8.24 9.28 -15.78
N PRO A 63 7.58 9.64 -14.66
CA PRO A 63 7.99 9.38 -13.27
C PRO A 63 7.62 7.96 -12.80
N GLU A 64 8.37 7.45 -11.83
CA GLU A 64 8.06 6.18 -11.18
C GLU A 64 6.84 6.35 -10.28
N ARG A 65 5.96 5.35 -10.23
CA ARG A 65 4.76 5.37 -9.38
C ARG A 65 4.81 4.24 -8.36
N VAL A 66 4.35 4.53 -7.14
CA VAL A 66 4.00 3.54 -6.12
C VAL A 66 2.48 3.46 -6.06
N VAL A 67 1.92 2.27 -6.24
CA VAL A 67 0.47 2.06 -6.35
C VAL A 67 0.00 1.03 -5.32
N TRP A 68 -1.00 1.40 -4.53
CA TRP A 68 -1.72 0.48 -3.64
C TRP A 68 -2.82 -0.24 -4.41
N ILE A 69 -2.91 -1.55 -4.25
CA ILE A 69 -3.91 -2.42 -4.90
C ILE A 69 -4.62 -3.30 -3.85
N ASP A 70 -5.66 -4.00 -4.29
CA ASP A 70 -6.36 -5.04 -3.52
C ASP A 70 -7.09 -4.54 -2.26
N PHE A 71 -8.25 -3.92 -2.48
CA PHE A 71 -9.12 -3.36 -1.43
C PHE A 71 -10.25 -4.33 -1.01
N ASP A 72 -10.13 -5.63 -1.28
CA ASP A 72 -11.22 -6.60 -1.09
C ASP A 72 -11.65 -6.76 0.39
N VAL A 73 -10.70 -6.59 1.32
CA VAL A 73 -10.92 -6.63 2.78
C VAL A 73 -10.98 -5.26 3.43
N ALA A 74 -10.90 -4.18 2.63
CA ALA A 74 -10.91 -2.82 3.13
C ALA A 74 -12.22 -2.47 3.84
N MET A 75 -12.14 -1.53 4.79
CA MET A 75 -13.28 -1.02 5.53
C MET A 75 -13.40 0.48 5.30
N THR A 76 -14.64 0.97 5.11
CA THR A 76 -14.91 2.40 5.01
C THR A 76 -15.52 2.94 6.29
N PHE A 77 -15.22 4.19 6.62
CA PHE A 77 -15.85 4.92 7.71
C PHE A 77 -16.84 5.95 7.17
N ASP A 78 -17.89 6.19 7.95
CA ASP A 78 -18.93 7.16 7.63
C ASP A 78 -18.37 8.59 7.73
N SER A 79 -18.38 9.33 6.61
CA SER A 79 -17.88 10.71 6.54
C SER A 79 -18.70 11.72 7.36
N THR A 80 -19.92 11.35 7.76
CA THR A 80 -20.76 12.18 8.62
C THR A 80 -20.42 12.03 10.10
N LYS A 81 -19.53 11.08 10.44
CA LYS A 81 -19.07 10.83 11.80
C LYS A 81 -17.56 11.02 11.86
N PRO A 82 -17.01 11.57 12.95
CA PRO A 82 -15.58 11.54 13.16
C PRO A 82 -15.09 10.10 13.06
N MET A 83 -13.94 9.90 12.41
CA MET A 83 -13.17 8.68 12.59
C MET A 83 -12.93 8.57 14.11
N GLY A 84 -13.56 7.58 14.75
CA GLY A 84 -13.46 7.44 16.21
C GLY A 84 -12.02 7.14 16.60
N TYR A 85 -11.63 7.41 17.86
CA TYR A 85 -10.27 7.16 18.36
C TYR A 85 -9.70 5.78 17.98
N GLN A 86 -10.56 4.74 17.97
CA GLN A 86 -10.16 3.39 17.57
C GLN A 86 -9.74 3.31 16.10
N ALA A 87 -10.42 4.03 15.21
CA ALA A 87 -10.09 4.05 13.79
C ALA A 87 -8.80 4.85 13.51
N ASP A 88 -8.55 5.93 14.27
CA ASP A 88 -7.25 6.64 14.22
C ASP A 88 -6.10 5.74 14.67
N GLU A 89 -6.25 5.00 15.79
CA GLU A 89 -5.26 4.03 16.27
C GLU A 89 -5.00 2.90 15.25
N HIS A 90 -6.04 2.45 14.54
CA HIS A 90 -5.90 1.45 13.48
C HIS A 90 -5.14 1.99 12.26
N CYS A 91 -5.43 3.21 11.83
CA CYS A 91 -4.69 3.88 10.76
C CYS A 91 -3.20 4.05 11.13
N ASP A 92 -2.90 4.51 12.34
CA ASP A 92 -1.53 4.62 12.85
C ASP A 92 -0.84 3.25 12.89
N PHE A 93 -1.56 2.20 13.28
CA PHE A 93 -1.04 0.84 13.29
C PHE A 93 -0.67 0.34 11.88
N GLU A 94 -1.48 0.62 10.85
CA GLU A 94 -1.13 0.26 9.47
C GLU A 94 0.13 0.99 8.99
N ILE A 95 0.28 2.27 9.34
CA ILE A 95 1.49 3.05 9.02
C ILE A 95 2.73 2.45 9.70
N GLU A 96 2.62 2.07 10.98
CA GLU A 96 3.71 1.41 11.70
C GLU A 96 4.03 0.02 11.15
N LEU A 97 3.02 -0.73 10.70
CA LEU A 97 3.22 -2.00 10.02
C LEU A 97 4.00 -1.81 8.71
N VAL A 98 3.66 -0.79 7.91
CA VAL A 98 4.39 -0.43 6.69
C VAL A 98 5.86 -0.10 6.98
N LYS A 99 6.11 0.73 7.98
CA LYS A 99 7.48 1.02 8.42
C LYS A 99 8.22 -0.23 8.90
N SER A 100 7.52 -1.17 9.54
CA SER A 100 8.13 -2.37 10.12
C SER A 100 8.69 -3.33 9.08
N PHE A 101 7.95 -3.63 8.01
CA PHE A 101 8.50 -4.46 6.95
C PHE A 101 9.53 -3.69 6.12
N GLY A 102 9.42 -2.36 6.01
CA GLY A 102 10.47 -1.55 5.38
C GLY A 102 11.85 -1.83 6.00
N ARG A 103 11.92 -1.95 7.34
CA ARG A 103 13.14 -2.36 8.05
C ARG A 103 13.57 -3.80 7.69
N LEU A 104 12.63 -4.73 7.60
CA LEU A 104 12.94 -6.12 7.22
C LEU A 104 13.47 -6.24 5.78
N LEU A 105 12.91 -5.46 4.85
CA LEU A 105 13.33 -5.43 3.45
C LEU A 105 14.74 -4.85 3.29
N VAL A 106 15.10 -3.84 4.09
CA VAL A 106 16.49 -3.32 4.18
C VAL A 106 17.45 -4.42 4.63
N CYS A 107 17.14 -5.12 5.72
CA CYS A 107 18.00 -6.16 6.29
C CYS A 107 18.11 -7.42 5.40
N SER A 108 17.17 -7.61 4.49
CA SER A 108 17.15 -8.74 3.56
C SER A 108 17.93 -8.48 2.26
N ASN A 109 18.46 -7.27 2.08
CA ASN A 109 19.27 -6.93 0.92
C ASN A 109 20.73 -7.41 1.12
N PRO A 110 21.21 -8.40 0.35
CA PRO A 110 22.56 -8.95 0.53
C PRO A 110 23.67 -7.90 0.35
N VAL A 111 23.43 -6.82 -0.41
CA VAL A 111 24.43 -5.75 -0.63
C VAL A 111 24.70 -4.96 0.66
N LEU A 112 23.72 -4.84 1.56
CA LEU A 112 23.90 -4.15 2.85
C LEU A 112 24.50 -5.06 3.93
N ILE A 113 24.36 -6.38 3.81
CA ILE A 113 24.96 -7.36 4.74
C ILE A 113 26.50 -7.36 4.65
N PHE A 114 27.07 -7.07 3.47
CA PHE A 114 28.53 -7.09 3.26
C PHE A 114 29.25 -5.76 3.49
N ASN A 115 28.53 -4.65 3.68
CA ASN A 115 29.14 -3.32 3.90
C ASN A 115 29.11 -2.86 5.38
N GLY A 116 28.83 -3.79 6.30
CA GLY A 116 28.82 -3.54 7.74
C GLY A 116 29.84 -4.40 8.50
N VAL A 117 31.13 -4.27 8.18
CA VAL A 117 32.29 -4.62 9.04
C VAL A 117 33.34 -3.52 8.91
#